data_AF-A0A7Y1SZR7-F1
#
_entry.id   AF-A0A7Y1SZR7-F1
#
_cell.length_a   1.000
_cell.length_b   1.000
_cell.length_c   1.000
_cell.angle_alpha   90.00
_cell.angle_beta   90.00
_cell.angle_gamma   90.00
#
_symmetry.space_group_name_H-M   'P 1'
#
loop_
_entity.id
_entity.type
_entity.pdbx_description
1 polymer ?
#
loop_
_entity_poly.entity_id
_entity_poly.type
_entity_poly.pdbx_seq_one_letter_code
_entity_poly.pdbx_strand_id
1 'polypeptide(L)'
;MTTFIEDVLKDLHKSGIPIEDRLFVVPSKRAAIFIKYHLAKVLQHTSFVPRIISIEDFVKDLSGLKLISSTEQLFTFYSSYKKITASDKLESFESFSKWAGILLQDFNEIDRHLIDENSIFDYLGAIKETEHWS
;
A
#
# COMPACT_ATOMS: atom_id res chain seq x y z
N MET A 1 25.76 -9.16 16.09
CA MET A 1 24.47 -8.51 16.40
C MET A 1 23.36 -9.44 15.97
N THR A 2 22.42 -9.71 16.86
CA THR A 2 21.14 -10.33 16.51
C THR A 2 20.29 -9.32 15.73
N THR A 3 19.45 -9.79 14.81
CA THR A 3 18.50 -8.92 14.10
C THR A 3 17.26 -8.73 14.96
N PHE A 4 16.52 -7.62 14.74
CA PHE A 4 15.25 -7.39 15.42
C PHE A 4 14.28 -8.58 15.30
N ILE A 5 14.18 -9.18 14.10
CA ILE A 5 13.33 -10.35 13.85
C ILE A 5 13.78 -11.54 14.70
N GLU A 6 15.08 -11.77 14.79
CA GLU A 6 15.62 -12.88 15.58
C GLU A 6 15.34 -12.70 17.08
N ASP A 7 15.49 -11.49 17.60
CA ASP A 7 15.25 -11.18 19.01
C ASP A 7 13.77 -11.35 19.37
N VAL A 8 12.85 -10.83 18.55
CA VAL A 8 11.40 -11.02 18.74
C VAL A 8 11.02 -12.50 18.73
N LEU A 9 11.58 -13.30 17.82
CA LEU A 9 11.28 -14.74 17.75
C LEU A 9 11.82 -15.51 18.96
N LYS A 10 13.01 -15.14 19.46
CA LYS A 10 13.57 -15.74 20.69
C LYS A 10 12.70 -15.41 21.90
N ASP A 11 12.26 -14.18 22.03
CA ASP A 11 11.41 -13.76 23.16
C ASP A 11 10.03 -14.40 23.09
N LEU A 12 9.45 -14.51 21.89
CA LEU A 12 8.20 -15.25 21.69
C LEU A 12 8.35 -16.73 22.05
N HIS A 13 9.46 -17.37 21.65
CA HIS A 13 9.73 -18.76 22.02
C HIS A 13 9.86 -18.95 23.54
N LYS A 14 10.56 -18.04 24.24
CA LYS A 14 10.68 -18.05 25.71
C LYS A 14 9.34 -17.85 26.42
N SER A 15 8.40 -17.13 25.82
CA SER A 15 7.07 -16.91 26.42
C SER A 15 6.22 -18.18 26.52
N GLY A 16 6.62 -19.27 25.86
CA GLY A 16 5.88 -20.54 25.83
C GLY A 16 4.60 -20.50 24.99
N ILE A 17 4.35 -19.39 24.28
CA ILE A 17 3.20 -19.26 23.38
C ILE A 17 3.46 -20.09 22.12
N PRO A 18 2.55 -21.03 21.75
CA PRO A 18 2.66 -21.77 20.49
C PRO A 18 2.68 -20.80 19.32
N ILE A 19 3.75 -20.87 18.52
CA ILE A 19 4.00 -19.91 17.44
C ILE A 19 3.18 -20.30 16.21
N GLU A 20 3.00 -21.59 15.98
CA GLU A 20 2.25 -22.20 14.87
C GLU A 20 0.83 -21.65 14.73
N ASP A 21 0.15 -21.36 15.85
CA ASP A 21 -1.23 -20.85 15.89
C ASP A 21 -1.30 -19.31 15.88
N ARG A 22 -0.24 -18.63 15.42
CA ARG A 22 -0.18 -17.17 15.39
C ARG A 22 -0.12 -16.63 13.97
N LEU A 23 -0.71 -15.46 13.81
CA LEU A 23 -0.63 -14.67 12.59
C LEU A 23 0.43 -13.59 12.76
N PHE A 24 1.46 -13.64 11.92
CA PHE A 24 2.44 -12.56 11.81
C PHE A 24 2.02 -11.62 10.70
N VAL A 25 1.69 -10.38 11.09
CA VAL A 25 1.47 -9.29 10.13
C VAL A 25 2.77 -8.49 10.01
N VAL A 26 3.29 -8.40 8.80
CA VAL A 26 4.60 -7.77 8.54
C VAL A 26 4.48 -6.60 7.56
N PRO A 27 5.42 -5.63 7.57
CA PRO A 27 5.34 -4.47 6.68
C PRO A 27 5.44 -4.84 5.20
N SER A 28 6.07 -5.96 4.84
CA SER A 28 6.18 -6.40 3.45
C SER A 28 6.33 -7.91 3.32
N LYS A 29 6.04 -8.46 2.14
CA LYS A 29 6.28 -9.87 1.81
C LYS A 29 7.74 -10.29 1.97
N ARG A 30 8.68 -9.35 1.84
CA ARG A 30 10.12 -9.61 2.06
C ARG A 30 10.42 -9.94 3.53
N ALA A 31 9.79 -9.24 4.47
CA ALA A 31 9.98 -9.52 5.90
C ALA A 31 9.51 -10.94 6.27
N ALA A 32 8.49 -11.46 5.60
CA ALA A 32 8.03 -12.83 5.80
C ALA A 32 9.11 -13.88 5.50
N ILE A 33 9.96 -13.63 4.50
CA ILE A 33 11.07 -14.52 4.16
C ILE A 33 12.08 -14.58 5.30
N PHE A 34 12.44 -13.42 5.87
CA PHE A 34 13.37 -13.35 7.00
C PHE A 34 12.79 -14.02 8.25
N ILE A 35 11.50 -13.81 8.55
CA ILE A 35 10.84 -14.50 9.66
C ILE A 35 10.94 -16.02 9.47
N LYS A 36 10.59 -16.55 8.29
CA LYS A 36 10.68 -18.00 8.02
C LYS A 36 12.11 -18.53 8.22
N TYR A 37 13.11 -17.80 7.71
CA TYR A 37 14.51 -18.17 7.85
C TYR A 37 14.98 -18.22 9.31
N HIS A 38 14.65 -17.20 10.11
CA HIS A 38 15.04 -17.17 11.52
C HIS A 38 14.21 -18.13 12.39
N LEU A 39 12.92 -18.28 12.08
CA LEU A 39 12.03 -19.19 12.80
C LEU A 39 12.51 -20.64 12.71
N ALA A 40 12.98 -21.08 11.53
CA ALA A 40 13.57 -22.41 11.36
C ALA A 40 14.82 -22.66 12.22
N LYS A 41 15.51 -21.61 12.69
CA LYS A 41 16.66 -21.72 13.59
C LYS A 41 16.27 -21.68 15.06
N VAL A 42 15.16 -21.01 15.38
CA VAL A 42 14.65 -20.87 16.76
C VAL A 42 13.86 -22.12 17.16
N LEU A 43 13.09 -22.68 16.22
CA LEU A 43 12.34 -23.91 16.45
C LEU A 43 13.31 -25.11 16.49
N GLN A 44 13.39 -25.74 17.65
CA GLN A 44 14.23 -26.92 17.88
C GLN A 44 13.53 -28.24 17.53
N HIS A 45 12.32 -28.16 16.95
CA HIS A 45 11.50 -29.31 16.55
C HIS A 45 10.83 -29.03 15.21
N THR A 46 10.39 -30.09 14.54
CA THR A 46 9.61 -29.97 13.29
C THR A 46 8.21 -29.46 13.61
N SER A 47 7.83 -28.33 13.02
CA SER A 47 6.46 -27.80 13.12
C SER A 47 6.04 -27.11 11.83
N PHE A 48 4.76 -26.76 11.76
CA PHE A 48 4.23 -25.96 10.66
C PHE A 48 4.65 -24.50 10.80
N VAL A 49 4.97 -23.89 9.67
CA VAL A 49 5.24 -22.45 9.61
C VAL A 49 3.93 -21.71 9.92
N PRO A 50 3.95 -20.72 10.83
CA PRO A 50 2.77 -19.91 11.13
C PRO A 50 2.32 -19.13 9.90
N ARG A 51 1.08 -18.64 9.94
CA ARG A 51 0.60 -17.75 8.89
C ARG A 51 1.36 -16.42 8.98
N ILE A 52 2.03 -16.04 7.90
CA ILE A 52 2.78 -14.78 7.80
C ILE A 52 2.29 -14.04 6.55
N ILE A 53 1.71 -12.86 6.74
CA ILE A 53 1.12 -12.04 5.67
C ILE A 53 1.62 -10.59 5.76
N SER A 54 1.65 -9.87 4.64
CA SER A 54 1.92 -8.43 4.69
C SER A 54 0.74 -7.66 5.28
N ILE A 55 0.99 -6.45 5.76
CA ILE A 55 -0.05 -5.51 6.19
C ILE A 55 -1.05 -5.24 5.06
N GLU A 56 -0.57 -5.14 3.82
CA GLU A 56 -1.41 -4.98 2.63
C GLU A 56 -2.34 -6.19 2.43
N ASP A 57 -1.81 -7.42 2.50
CA ASP A 57 -2.64 -8.63 2.38
C ASP A 57 -3.61 -8.75 3.57
N PHE A 58 -3.21 -8.34 4.77
CA PHE A 58 -4.08 -8.32 5.95
C PHE A 58 -5.27 -7.37 5.77
N VAL A 59 -5.01 -6.13 5.32
CA VAL A 59 -6.06 -5.14 5.07
C VAL A 59 -6.98 -5.59 3.94
N LYS A 60 -6.44 -6.19 2.89
CA LYS A 60 -7.21 -6.77 1.79
C LYS A 60 -8.15 -7.89 2.28
N ASP A 61 -7.62 -8.83 3.07
CA ASP A 61 -8.41 -9.92 3.64
C ASP A 61 -9.51 -9.40 4.58
N LEU A 62 -9.19 -8.41 5.42
CA LEU A 62 -10.14 -7.81 6.37
C LEU A 62 -11.25 -7.02 5.67
N SER A 63 -10.92 -6.28 4.61
CA SER A 63 -11.89 -5.47 3.87
C SER A 63 -12.79 -6.30 2.95
N GLY A 64 -12.36 -7.51 2.55
CA GLY A 64 -13.04 -8.30 1.52
C GLY A 64 -12.97 -7.69 0.12
N LEU A 65 -12.18 -6.62 -0.06
CA LEU A 65 -12.03 -5.92 -1.32
C LEU A 65 -10.94 -6.57 -2.17
N LYS A 66 -11.09 -6.46 -3.48
CA LYS A 66 -10.07 -6.87 -4.44
C LYS A 66 -9.38 -5.63 -4.99
N LEU A 67 -8.05 -5.64 -4.94
CA LEU A 67 -7.25 -4.59 -5.56
C LEU A 67 -7.46 -4.62 -7.08
N ILE A 68 -7.83 -3.47 -7.64
CA ILE A 68 -7.93 -3.24 -9.08
C ILE A 68 -6.52 -3.16 -9.69
N SER A 69 -6.32 -3.70 -10.90
CA SER A 69 -5.01 -3.63 -11.56
C SER A 69 -4.69 -2.21 -12.02
N SER A 70 -3.40 -1.88 -12.19
CA SER A 70 -2.97 -0.57 -12.71
C SER A 70 -3.60 -0.24 -14.07
N THR A 71 -3.74 -1.26 -14.95
CA THR A 71 -4.42 -1.12 -16.24
C THR A 71 -5.89 -0.74 -16.06
N GLU A 72 -6.62 -1.46 -15.22
CA GLU A 72 -8.03 -1.17 -14.95
C GLU A 72 -8.22 0.20 -14.27
N GLN A 73 -7.31 0.59 -13.36
CA GLN A 73 -7.30 1.92 -12.74
C GLN A 73 -7.18 3.01 -13.81
N LEU A 74 -6.22 2.88 -14.75
CA LEU A 74 -5.98 3.87 -15.79
C LEU A 74 -7.20 4.05 -16.70
N PHE A 75 -7.83 2.95 -17.13
CA PHE A 75 -9.05 3.01 -17.96
C PHE A 75 -10.26 3.53 -17.21
N THR A 76 -10.41 3.17 -15.94
CA THR A 76 -11.46 3.71 -15.07
C THR A 76 -11.28 5.21 -14.90
N PHE A 77 -10.05 5.65 -14.65
CA PHE A 77 -9.74 7.05 -14.49
C PHE A 77 -10.00 7.84 -15.78
N TYR A 78 -9.55 7.36 -16.93
CA TYR A 78 -9.86 7.99 -18.22
C TYR A 78 -11.37 8.06 -18.48
N SER A 79 -12.13 7.05 -18.05
CA SER A 79 -13.58 7.06 -18.17
C SER A 79 -14.23 8.11 -17.28
N SER A 80 -13.73 8.34 -16.06
CA SER A 80 -14.17 9.43 -15.20
C SER A 80 -13.78 10.80 -15.76
N TYR A 81 -12.54 10.96 -16.23
CA TYR A 81 -12.04 12.17 -16.88
C TYR A 81 -12.92 12.60 -18.06
N LYS A 82 -13.30 11.65 -18.93
CA LYS A 82 -14.22 11.90 -20.05
C LYS A 82 -15.60 12.41 -19.64
N LYS A 83 -16.09 12.05 -18.45
CA LYS A 83 -17.42 12.48 -17.99
C LYS A 83 -17.45 13.91 -17.49
N ILE A 84 -16.31 14.41 -16.99
CA ILE A 84 -16.22 15.73 -16.34
C ILE A 84 -15.51 16.77 -17.20
N THR A 85 -14.83 16.35 -18.27
CA THR A 85 -14.06 17.24 -19.14
C THR A 85 -14.85 17.61 -20.39
N ALA A 86 -14.90 18.89 -20.71
CA ALA A 86 -15.54 19.38 -21.93
C ALA A 86 -14.84 18.83 -23.19
N SER A 87 -15.60 18.55 -24.25
CA SER A 87 -15.12 17.86 -25.45
C SER A 87 -13.93 18.55 -26.15
N ASP A 88 -13.83 19.87 -26.04
CA ASP A 88 -12.75 20.69 -26.58
C ASP A 88 -11.44 20.62 -25.77
N LYS A 89 -11.53 20.24 -24.49
CA LYS A 89 -10.39 20.07 -23.58
C LYS A 89 -10.03 18.60 -23.35
N LEU A 90 -10.78 17.69 -23.96
CA LEU A 90 -10.60 16.26 -23.76
C LEU A 90 -9.34 15.78 -24.49
N GLU A 91 -8.34 15.34 -23.73
CA GLU A 91 -7.14 14.73 -24.29
C GLU A 91 -7.40 13.31 -24.80
N SER A 92 -6.61 12.90 -25.81
CA SER A 92 -6.58 11.49 -26.23
C SER A 92 -6.07 10.61 -25.08
N PHE A 93 -6.41 9.32 -25.11
CA PHE A 93 -5.92 8.37 -24.10
C PHE A 93 -4.40 8.34 -24.04
N GLU A 94 -3.71 8.45 -25.17
CA GLU A 94 -2.25 8.46 -25.23
C GLU A 94 -1.68 9.66 -24.46
N SER A 95 -2.18 10.87 -24.71
CA SER A 95 -1.72 12.08 -24.00
C SER A 95 -2.07 12.03 -22.51
N PHE A 96 -3.32 11.67 -22.18
CA PHE A 96 -3.78 11.50 -20.81
C PHE A 96 -2.92 10.52 -20.01
N SER A 97 -2.59 9.37 -20.62
CA SER A 97 -1.85 8.30 -19.94
C SER A 97 -0.45 8.69 -19.50
N LYS A 98 0.14 9.74 -20.10
CA LYS A 98 1.48 10.23 -19.77
C LYS A 98 1.54 10.86 -18.38
N TRP A 99 0.44 11.47 -17.91
CA TRP A 99 0.39 12.14 -16.60
C TRP A 99 -0.57 11.47 -15.62
N ALA A 100 -1.55 10.70 -16.09
CA ALA A 100 -2.58 10.08 -15.25
C ALA A 100 -2.00 9.19 -14.13
N GLY A 101 -0.89 8.50 -14.40
CA GLY A 101 -0.23 7.66 -13.40
C GLY A 101 0.31 8.45 -12.21
N ILE A 102 0.84 9.65 -12.45
CA ILE A 102 1.34 10.55 -11.39
C ILE A 102 0.16 10.99 -10.53
N LEU A 103 -0.93 11.45 -11.13
CA LEU A 103 -2.09 11.91 -10.39
C LEU A 103 -2.79 10.79 -9.60
N LEU A 104 -2.82 9.56 -10.13
CA LEU A 104 -3.27 8.38 -9.36
C LEU A 104 -2.38 8.11 -8.15
N GLN A 105 -1.06 8.32 -8.28
CA GLN A 105 -0.14 8.20 -7.15
C GLN A 105 -0.40 9.29 -6.11
N ASP A 106 -0.64 10.53 -6.55
CA ASP A 106 -0.98 11.63 -5.64
C ASP A 106 -2.25 11.31 -4.84
N PHE A 107 -3.31 10.81 -5.50
CA PHE A 107 -4.52 10.35 -4.79
C PHE A 107 -4.23 9.24 -3.78
N ASN A 108 -3.38 8.27 -4.12
CA ASN A 108 -2.98 7.23 -3.18
C ASN A 108 -2.27 7.80 -1.95
N GLU A 109 -1.48 8.88 -2.08
CA GLU A 109 -0.82 9.50 -0.92
C GLU A 109 -1.82 10.27 -0.05
N ILE A 110 -2.79 10.96 -0.65
CA ILE A 110 -3.90 11.61 0.08
C ILE A 110 -4.64 10.57 0.93
N ASP A 111 -5.06 9.47 0.30
CA ASP A 111 -5.78 8.38 0.96
C ASP A 111 -4.93 7.69 2.04
N ARG A 112 -3.65 7.40 1.73
CA ARG A 112 -2.73 6.74 2.67
C ARG A 112 -2.53 7.54 3.95
N HIS A 113 -2.51 8.86 3.83
CA HIS A 113 -2.30 9.79 4.94
C HIS A 113 -3.61 10.29 5.56
N LEU A 114 -4.77 9.85 5.07
CA LEU A 114 -6.09 10.28 5.52
C LEU A 114 -6.24 11.81 5.53
N ILE A 115 -5.67 12.46 4.51
CA ILE A 115 -5.69 13.92 4.39
C ILE A 115 -7.04 14.33 3.80
N ASP A 116 -7.63 15.43 4.30
CA ASP A 116 -8.79 16.05 3.65
C ASP A 116 -8.41 16.55 2.26
N GLU A 117 -9.01 15.95 1.24
CA GLU A 117 -8.72 16.24 -0.15
C GLU A 117 -9.03 17.71 -0.52
N ASN A 118 -10.04 18.32 0.10
CA ASN A 118 -10.43 19.70 -0.18
C ASN A 118 -9.33 20.67 0.27
N SER A 119 -8.79 20.48 1.47
CA SER A 119 -7.66 21.26 1.98
C SER A 119 -6.44 21.22 1.06
N ILE A 120 -6.15 20.07 0.43
CA ILE A 120 -5.05 19.95 -0.54
C ILE A 120 -5.36 20.73 -1.82
N PHE A 121 -6.56 20.57 -2.38
CA PHE A 121 -6.93 21.26 -3.61
C PHE A 121 -7.01 22.78 -3.42
N ASP A 122 -7.51 23.25 -2.29
CA ASP A 122 -7.53 24.68 -1.93
C ASP A 122 -6.11 25.25 -1.85
N TYR A 123 -5.20 24.52 -1.21
CA TYR A 123 -3.79 24.91 -1.12
C TYR A 123 -3.11 24.96 -2.50
N LEU A 124 -3.31 23.96 -3.35
CA LEU A 124 -2.78 23.95 -4.72
C LEU A 124 -3.38 25.08 -5.56
N GLY A 125 -4.66 25.39 -5.37
CA GLY A 125 -5.33 26.53 -5.99
C GLY A 125 -4.68 27.85 -5.60
N ALA A 126 -4.45 28.07 -4.30
CA ALA A 126 -3.81 29.28 -3.80
C ALA A 126 -2.38 29.47 -4.32
N ILE A 127 -1.60 28.39 -4.46
CA ILE A 127 -0.27 28.44 -5.09
C ILE A 127 -0.39 28.91 -6.55
N LYS A 128 -1.30 28.31 -7.31
CA LYS A 128 -1.48 28.63 -8.73
C LYS A 128 -1.98 30.06 -8.95
N GLU A 129 -2.85 30.55 -8.06
CA GLU A 129 -3.26 31.95 -8.07
C GLU A 129 -2.06 32.88 -7.84
N THR A 130 -1.14 32.54 -6.93
CA THR A 130 0.07 33.35 -6.70
C THR A 130 0.96 33.44 -7.95
N GLU A 131 1.09 32.36 -8.73
CA GLU A 131 1.86 32.34 -9.99
C GLU A 131 1.27 33.26 -11.07
N HIS A 132 -0.03 33.54 -11.04
CA HIS A 132 -0.68 34.45 -11.99
C HIS A 132 -0.45 35.94 -11.68
N TRP A 133 0.08 36.27 -10.51
CA TRP A 133 0.28 37.66 -10.05
C TRP A 133 1.74 38.10 -10.09
N SER A 134 2.66 37.27 -10.63
CA SER A 134 4.06 37.61 -10.94
C SER A 134 4.30 37.63 -12.43
#